data_AF-A0A1E2RZY3-F1
#
_entry.id   AF-A0A1E2RZY3-F1
#
_cell.length_a   1.000
_cell.length_b   1.000
_cell.length_c   1.000
_cell.angle_alpha   90.00
_cell.angle_beta   90.00
_cell.angle_gamma   90.00
#
_symmetry.space_group_name_H-M   'P 1'
#
loop_
_entity.id
_entity.type
_entity.pdbx_description
1 polymer ?
#
loop_
_entity_poly.entity_id
_entity_poly.type
_entity_poly.pdbx_seq_one_letter_code
_entity_poly.pdbx_strand_id
1 'polypeptide(L)'
;MKSRDALIRLKRFEVDEKRQTVEDIEAMIGDFRQMAADLDRQIAIEQERAGVTDVNHYAYPTFAKAAVERRDNLINSARDLEEKLKQAQERYAEAEEELKRVAMLEERDRGRSDSESDRSSLEHPGQHRVAS
;
A
#
# COMPACT_ATOMS: atom_id res chain seq x y z
N MET A 1 12.49 -24.26 14.24
CA MET A 1 13.15 -23.17 13.49
C MET A 1 12.60 -23.02 12.06
N LYS A 2 12.76 -24.00 11.14
CA LYS A 2 12.36 -23.87 9.71
C LYS A 2 10.92 -23.42 9.41
N SER A 3 9.93 -23.82 10.23
CA SER A 3 8.52 -23.44 10.04
C SER A 3 8.26 -21.94 10.27
N ARG A 4 9.00 -21.31 11.19
CA ARG A 4 8.79 -19.90 11.56
C ARG A 4 9.49 -18.92 10.62
N ASP A 5 10.68 -19.27 10.13
CA ASP A 5 11.34 -18.55 9.04
C ASP A 5 10.47 -18.52 7.77
N ALA A 6 9.80 -19.65 7.46
CA ALA A 6 8.86 -19.72 6.34
C ALA A 6 7.65 -18.81 6.55
N LEU A 7 7.11 -18.74 7.78
CA LEU A 7 6.02 -17.84 8.13
C LEU A 7 6.42 -16.36 8.01
N ILE A 8 7.63 -15.98 8.44
CA ILE A 8 8.12 -14.60 8.31
C ILE A 8 8.28 -14.21 6.85
N ARG A 9 8.82 -15.10 6.01
CA ARG A 9 8.90 -14.87 4.56
C ARG A 9 7.53 -14.68 3.93
N LEU A 10 6.56 -15.51 4.31
CA LEU A 10 5.17 -15.38 3.85
C LEU A 10 4.58 -14.03 4.27
N LYS A 11 4.77 -13.61 5.52
CA LYS A 11 4.26 -12.32 6.01
C LYS A 11 4.94 -11.12 5.35
N ARG A 12 6.23 -11.20 5.02
CA ARG A 12 6.91 -10.17 4.21
C ARG A 12 6.30 -10.04 2.82
N PHE A 13 6.06 -11.18 2.15
CA PHE A 13 5.41 -11.20 0.85
C PHE A 13 4.01 -10.56 0.91
N GLU A 14 3.22 -10.87 1.95
CA GLU A 14 1.90 -10.27 2.15
C GLU A 14 1.97 -8.75 2.36
N VAL A 15 2.96 -8.26 3.12
CA VAL A 15 3.20 -6.82 3.30
C VAL A 15 3.58 -6.16 1.98
N ASP A 16 4.48 -6.76 1.21
CA ASP A 16 4.93 -6.24 -0.08
C ASP A 16 3.78 -6.18 -1.10
N GLU A 17 2.93 -7.21 -1.16
CA GLU A 17 1.74 -7.25 -2.03
C GLU A 17 0.73 -6.14 -1.67
N LYS A 18 0.46 -5.96 -0.38
CA LYS A 18 -0.43 -4.89 0.10
C LYS A 18 0.15 -3.51 -0.15
N ARG A 19 1.47 -3.34 -0.02
CA ARG A 19 2.16 -2.10 -0.36
C ARG A 19 2.02 -1.78 -1.85
N GLN A 20 2.25 -2.76 -2.72
CA GLN A 20 2.07 -2.59 -4.17
C GLN A 20 0.64 -2.18 -4.50
N THR A 21 -0.35 -2.80 -3.85
CA THR A 21 -1.76 -2.43 -4.02
C THR A 21 -2.05 -0.97 -3.66
N VAL A 22 -1.44 -0.45 -2.58
CA VAL A 22 -1.54 0.96 -2.20
C VAL A 22 -0.93 1.85 -3.29
N GLU A 23 0.28 1.54 -3.74
CA GLU A 23 0.99 2.30 -4.77
C GLU A 23 0.21 2.33 -6.11
N ASP A 24 -0.40 1.21 -6.51
CA ASP A 24 -1.20 1.11 -7.73
C ASP A 24 -2.47 1.99 -7.65
N ILE A 25 -3.14 2.03 -6.50
CA ILE A 25 -4.32 2.88 -6.29
C ILE A 25 -3.92 4.35 -6.30
N GLU A 26 -2.81 4.72 -5.65
CA GLU A 26 -2.29 6.10 -5.66
C GLU A 26 -1.96 6.57 -7.08
N ALA A 27 -1.30 5.73 -7.88
CA ALA A 27 -1.02 6.00 -9.27
C ALA A 27 -2.30 6.24 -10.08
N MET A 28 -3.30 5.37 -9.92
CA MET A 28 -4.58 5.49 -10.63
C MET A 28 -5.34 6.78 -10.26
N ILE A 29 -5.32 7.19 -9.00
CA ILE A 29 -5.88 8.47 -8.55
C ILE A 29 -5.15 9.64 -9.23
N GLY A 30 -3.82 9.57 -9.29
CA GLY A 30 -2.98 10.55 -9.97
C GLY A 30 -3.37 10.71 -11.44
N ASP A 31 -3.51 9.59 -12.15
CA ASP A 31 -3.89 9.57 -13.56
C ASP A 31 -5.27 10.18 -13.80
N PHE A 32 -6.27 9.85 -12.98
CA PHE A 32 -7.61 10.44 -13.10
C PHE A 32 -7.62 11.95 -12.84
N ARG A 33 -6.87 12.41 -11.84
CA ARG A 33 -6.73 13.85 -11.56
C ARG A 33 -6.04 14.58 -12.70
N GLN A 34 -5.00 13.98 -13.29
CA GLN A 34 -4.31 14.56 -14.44
C GLN A 34 -5.24 14.63 -15.65
N MET A 35 -5.97 13.56 -15.96
CA MET A 35 -6.96 13.54 -17.05
C MET A 35 -8.08 14.57 -16.84
N ALA A 36 -8.56 14.75 -15.61
CA ALA A 36 -9.55 15.76 -15.27
C ALA A 36 -9.02 17.18 -15.51
N ALA A 37 -7.79 17.47 -15.08
CA ALA A 37 -7.13 18.76 -15.32
C ALA A 37 -6.90 19.04 -16.83
N ASP A 38 -6.61 18.00 -17.61
CA ASP A 38 -6.48 18.11 -19.06
C ASP A 38 -7.82 18.47 -19.71
N LEU A 39 -8.93 17.87 -19.25
CA LEU A 39 -10.27 18.22 -19.71
C LEU A 39 -10.65 19.65 -19.31
N ASP A 40 -10.31 20.11 -18.11
CA ASP A 40 -10.54 21.51 -17.70
C ASP A 40 -9.86 22.50 -18.65
N ARG A 41 -8.62 22.21 -19.07
CA ARG A 41 -7.92 23.04 -20.06
C ARG A 41 -8.62 23.03 -21.42
N GLN A 42 -9.08 21.86 -21.88
CA GLN A 42 -9.82 21.75 -23.14
C GLN A 42 -11.17 22.49 -23.09
N ILE A 43 -11.88 22.40 -21.97
CA ILE A 43 -13.14 23.12 -21.73
C ILE A 43 -12.90 24.63 -21.82
N ALA A 44 -11.88 25.15 -21.14
CA ALA A 44 -11.56 26.58 -21.16
C ALA A 44 -11.27 27.09 -22.58
N ILE A 45 -10.47 26.34 -23.36
CA ILE A 45 -10.16 26.69 -24.76
C ILE A 45 -11.43 26.75 -25.61
N GLU A 46 -12.33 25.78 -25.47
CA GLU A 46 -13.57 25.74 -26.26
C GLU A 46 -14.58 26.81 -25.82
N GLN A 47 -14.64 27.13 -24.52
CA GLN A 47 -15.45 28.24 -24.02
C GLN A 47 -14.95 29.60 -24.55
N GLU A 48 -13.64 29.82 -24.55
CA GLU A 48 -13.02 31.04 -25.09
C GLU A 48 -13.30 31.16 -26.59
N ARG A 49 -13.11 30.06 -27.34
CA ARG A 49 -13.37 30.02 -28.78
C ARG A 49 -14.83 30.30 -29.13
N ALA A 50 -15.77 29.80 -28.33
CA ALA A 50 -17.20 30.00 -28.54
C ALA A 50 -17.72 31.34 -27.99
N GLY A 51 -16.97 31.99 -27.08
CA GLY A 51 -17.41 33.17 -26.36
C GLY A 51 -18.56 32.91 -25.38
N VAL A 52 -18.78 31.65 -24.99
CA VAL A 52 -19.89 31.23 -24.12
C VAL A 52 -19.34 30.34 -23.01
N THR A 53 -19.46 30.80 -21.76
CA THR A 53 -18.99 30.09 -20.56
C THR A 53 -20.12 29.47 -19.74
N ASP A 54 -21.36 29.95 -19.89
CA ASP A 54 -22.51 29.40 -19.18
C ASP A 54 -22.93 28.06 -19.81
N VAL A 55 -22.81 26.98 -19.02
CA VAL A 55 -23.14 25.61 -19.42
C VAL A 55 -24.64 25.46 -19.78
N ASN A 56 -25.51 26.31 -19.23
CA ASN A 56 -26.94 26.30 -19.51
C ASN A 56 -27.31 27.11 -20.76
N HIS A 57 -26.35 27.83 -21.35
CA HIS A 57 -26.60 28.62 -22.55
C HIS A 57 -26.89 27.70 -23.74
N TYR A 58 -27.89 28.04 -24.55
CA TYR A 58 -28.29 27.19 -25.69
C TYR A 58 -27.17 26.97 -26.72
N ALA A 59 -26.27 27.96 -26.84
CA ALA A 59 -25.11 27.91 -27.73
C ALA A 59 -23.83 27.37 -27.04
N TYR A 60 -23.95 26.82 -25.83
CA TYR A 60 -22.81 26.21 -25.16
C TYR A 60 -22.26 25.04 -26.00
N PRO A 61 -20.93 24.96 -26.23
CA PRO A 61 -20.38 23.95 -27.13
C PRO A 61 -20.69 22.53 -26.64
N THR A 62 -21.24 21.70 -27.52
CA THR A 62 -21.55 20.28 -27.22
C THR A 62 -20.32 19.53 -26.73
N PHE A 63 -19.14 19.83 -27.30
CA PHE A 63 -17.88 19.26 -26.85
C PHE A 63 -17.55 19.67 -25.42
N ALA A 64 -17.64 20.96 -25.08
CA ALA A 64 -17.37 21.46 -23.73
C ALA A 64 -18.35 20.85 -22.71
N LYS A 65 -19.61 20.60 -23.12
CA LYS A 65 -20.59 19.91 -22.27
C LYS A 65 -20.21 18.46 -21.98
N ALA A 66 -19.87 17.69 -23.02
CA ALA A 66 -19.43 16.31 -22.86
C ALA A 66 -18.11 16.21 -22.07
N ALA A 67 -17.21 17.16 -22.25
CA ALA A 67 -15.95 17.22 -21.50
C ALA A 67 -16.19 17.50 -20.00
N VAL A 68 -17.13 18.38 -19.66
CA VAL A 68 -17.56 18.64 -18.28
C VAL A 68 -18.09 17.35 -17.64
N GLU A 69 -19.02 16.66 -18.30
CA GLU A 69 -19.58 15.40 -17.80
C GLU A 69 -18.49 14.33 -17.58
N ARG A 70 -17.55 14.20 -18.52
CA ARG A 70 -16.43 13.26 -18.40
C ARG A 70 -15.49 13.62 -17.25
N ARG A 71 -15.16 14.90 -17.08
CA ARG A 71 -14.32 15.39 -15.98
C ARG A 71 -14.98 15.08 -14.65
N ASP A 72 -16.27 15.37 -14.51
CA ASP A 72 -17.00 15.13 -13.26
C ASP A 72 -17.02 13.62 -12.92
N ASN A 73 -17.17 12.75 -13.92
CA ASN A 73 -17.06 11.31 -13.74
C ASN A 73 -15.64 10.86 -13.30
N LEU A 74 -14.58 11.45 -13.85
CA LEU A 74 -13.20 11.17 -13.44
C LEU A 74 -12.94 11.62 -11.99
N ILE A 75 -13.42 12.79 -11.61
CA ILE A 75 -13.31 13.31 -10.24
C ILE A 75 -14.06 12.40 -9.27
N ASN A 76 -15.28 11.99 -9.59
CA ASN A 76 -16.04 11.06 -8.76
C ASN A 76 -15.32 9.70 -8.64
N SER A 77 -14.79 9.17 -9.74
CA SER A 77 -14.01 7.93 -9.72
C SER A 77 -12.74 8.03 -8.86
N ALA A 78 -12.05 9.19 -8.89
CA ALA A 78 -10.90 9.44 -8.04
C ALA A 78 -11.29 9.48 -6.55
N ARG A 79 -12.43 10.09 -6.21
CA ARG A 79 -12.95 10.12 -4.82
C ARG A 79 -13.30 8.72 -4.32
N ASP A 80 -13.94 7.91 -5.15
CA ASP A 80 -14.24 6.51 -4.81
C ASP A 80 -12.95 5.69 -4.61
N LEU A 81 -11.89 5.99 -5.37
CA LEU A 81 -10.57 5.37 -5.19
C LEU A 81 -9.87 5.86 -3.92
N GLU A 82 -10.05 7.11 -3.49
CA GLU A 82 -9.51 7.60 -2.21
C GLU A 82 -10.08 6.83 -1.01
N GLU A 83 -11.36 6.48 -1.04
CA GLU A 83 -11.97 5.64 -0.01
C GLU A 83 -11.38 4.23 0.00
N LYS A 84 -11.11 3.66 -1.19
CA LYS A 84 -10.45 2.36 -1.33
C LYS A 84 -8.98 2.41 -0.91
N LEU A 85 -8.29 3.52 -1.20
CA LEU A 85 -6.92 3.75 -0.79
C LEU A 85 -6.80 3.72 0.73
N LYS A 86 -7.71 4.42 1.43
CA LYS A 86 -7.74 4.40 2.90
C LYS A 86 -7.88 2.97 3.44
N GLN A 87 -8.79 2.17 2.89
CA GLN A 87 -8.96 0.78 3.29
C GLN A 87 -7.72 -0.08 2.97
N ALA A 88 -7.06 0.16 1.83
CA ALA A 88 -5.83 -0.54 1.46
C ALA A 88 -4.67 -0.18 2.41
N GLN A 89 -4.54 1.10 2.79
CA GLN A 89 -3.57 1.57 3.76
C GLN A 89 -3.79 0.96 5.15
N GLU A 90 -5.04 0.85 5.60
CA GLU A 90 -5.39 0.16 6.86
C GLU A 90 -4.95 -1.32 6.81
N ARG A 91 -5.27 -2.04 5.73
CA ARG A 91 -4.85 -3.45 5.55
C ARG A 91 -3.34 -3.62 5.48
N TYR A 92 -2.65 -2.67 4.85
CA TYR A 92 -1.20 -2.64 4.79
C TYR A 92 -0.59 -2.45 6.19
N ALA A 93 -1.09 -1.49 6.96
CA ALA A 93 -0.65 -1.26 8.33
C ALA A 93 -0.88 -2.49 9.23
N GLU A 94 -2.04 -3.14 9.13
CA GLU A 94 -2.33 -4.39 9.84
C GLU A 94 -1.32 -5.50 9.51
N ALA A 95 -0.96 -5.66 8.23
CA ALA A 95 0.03 -6.64 7.79
C ALA A 95 1.43 -6.33 8.33
N GLU A 96 1.82 -5.06 8.34
CA GLU A 96 3.09 -4.62 8.92
C GLU A 96 3.15 -4.90 10.42
N GLU A 97 2.07 -4.64 11.16
CA GLU A 97 1.99 -4.95 12.59
C GLU A 97 2.09 -6.46 12.85
N GLU A 98 1.43 -7.28 12.03
CA GLU A 98 1.49 -8.73 12.16
C GLU A 98 2.91 -9.25 11.88
N LEU A 99 3.57 -8.75 10.83
CA LEU A 99 4.96 -9.07 10.54
C LEU A 99 5.89 -8.71 11.71
N LYS A 100 5.73 -7.51 12.28
CA LYS A 100 6.50 -7.06 13.47
C LYS A 100 6.27 -7.99 14.66
N ARG A 101 5.02 -8.38 14.92
CA ARG A 101 4.66 -9.29 16.01
C ARG A 101 5.32 -10.66 15.85
N VAL A 102 5.29 -11.23 14.65
CA VAL A 102 5.91 -12.54 14.37
C VAL A 102 7.44 -12.47 14.48
N ALA A 103 8.05 -11.39 13.98
CA ALA A 103 9.50 -11.18 14.04
C ALA A 103 10.01 -11.03 15.49
N MET A 104 9.34 -10.24 16.33
CA MET A 104 9.71 -10.06 17.74
C MET A 104 9.64 -11.36 18.55
N LEU A 105 8.64 -12.21 18.26
CA LEU A 105 8.52 -13.50 18.93
C LEU A 105 9.64 -14.46 18.53
N GLU A 106 10.14 -14.37 17.29
CA GLU A 106 11.30 -15.16 16.88
C GLU A 106 12.59 -14.69 17.57
N GLU A 107 12.82 -13.38 17.65
CA GLU A 107 14.00 -12.81 18.32
C GLU A 107 14.06 -13.21 19.81
N ARG A 108 12.92 -13.16 20.51
CA ARG A 108 12.80 -13.62 21.90
C ARG A 108 13.17 -15.10 22.06
N ASP A 109 12.71 -15.95 21.15
CA ASP A 109 12.95 -17.39 21.24
C ASP A 109 14.39 -17.76 20.87
N ARG A 110 15.04 -17.03 19.94
CA ARG A 110 16.48 -17.16 19.69
C ARG A 110 17.29 -16.77 20.92
N GLY A 111 16.96 -15.66 21.57
CA GLY A 111 17.64 -15.24 22.81
C GLY A 111 17.50 -16.26 23.94
N ARG A 112 16.35 -16.95 24.03
CA ARG A 112 16.14 -18.05 24.98
C ARG A 112 16.97 -19.27 24.63
N SER A 113 16.94 -19.74 23.37
CA SER A 113 17.70 -20.92 22.95
C SER A 113 19.21 -20.73 23.11
N ASP A 114 19.71 -19.53 22.83
CA ASP A 114 21.13 -19.19 22.99
C ASP A 114 21.50 -19.21 24.48
N SER A 115 20.66 -18.62 25.35
CA SER A 115 20.90 -18.63 26.80
C SER A 115 20.81 -20.03 27.45
N GLU A 116 19.94 -20.91 26.94
CA GLU A 116 19.83 -22.30 27.39
C GLU A 116 21.02 -23.14 26.91
N SER A 117 21.47 -22.90 25.67
CA SER A 117 22.63 -23.58 25.10
C SER A 117 23.93 -23.16 25.79
N ASP A 118 24.07 -21.89 26.14
CA ASP A 118 25.23 -21.38 26.87
C ASP A 118 25.29 -21.93 28.31
N ARG A 119 24.13 -22.01 29.00
CA ARG A 119 24.02 -22.65 30.33
C ARG A 119 24.33 -24.15 30.29
N SER A 120 23.79 -24.87 29.31
CA SER A 120 24.07 -26.30 29.10
C SER A 120 25.57 -26.56 28.86
N SER A 121 26.23 -25.67 28.11
CA SER A 121 27.67 -25.75 27.83
C SER A 121 28.53 -25.51 29.07
N LEU A 122 28.08 -24.64 29.98
CA LEU A 122 28.75 -24.31 31.24
C LEU A 122 28.54 -25.36 32.35
N GLU A 123 27.48 -26.18 32.29
CA GLU A 123 27.21 -27.27 33.25
C GLU A 123 27.97 -28.58 32.93
N HIS A 124 28.75 -28.63 31.84
CA HIS A 124 29.57 -29.80 31.46
C HIS A 124 31.10 -29.63 31.57
N PRO A 125 31.68 -29.13 32.68
CA PRO A 125 33.11 -29.26 32.91
C PRO A 125 33.44 -30.58 33.61
N GLY A 126 33.97 -31.55 32.84
CA GLY A 126 34.87 -32.56 33.39
C GLY A 126 34.26 -33.88 33.87
N GLN A 127 33.92 -34.78 32.94
CA GLN A 127 34.09 -36.21 33.16
C GLN A 127 35.10 -36.77 32.15
N HIS A 128 36.35 -36.28 32.24
CA HIS A 128 37.46 -36.90 31.52
C HIS A 128 38.34 -37.68 32.50
N ARG A 129 38.13 -39.00 32.48
CA ARG A 129 39.08 -40.09 32.67
C ARG A 129 40.22 -39.89 33.68
N VAL A 130 40.22 -40.74 34.71
CA VAL A 130 41.41 -41.56 35.01
C VAL A 130 40.95 -42.99 35.19
N ALA A 131 41.34 -43.81 34.22
CA ALA A 131 41.24 -45.26 34.24
C ALA A 131 42.60 -45.82 34.67
N SER A 132 42.52 -46.93 35.41
CA SER A 132 43.57 -47.91 35.70
C SER A 132 44.63 -47.53 36.72
#